data_AF-A0A6J2WB24-F1
#
_entry.id   AF-A0A6J2WB24-F1
#
_cell.length_a   1.000
_cell.length_b   1.000
_cell.length_c   1.000
_cell.angle_alpha   90.00
_cell.angle_beta   90.00
_cell.angle_gamma   90.00
#
_symmetry.space_group_name_H-M   'P 1'
#
loop_
_entity.id
_entity.type
_entity.pdbx_description
1 polymer ?
#
loop_
_entity_poly.entity_id
_entity_poly.type
_entity_poly.pdbx_seq_one_letter_code
_entity_poly.pdbx_strand_id
1 'polypeptide(L)'
;MPAAGVLSVGVLYTLLTALIPSNSADLVTLVQEPVKPESSLLKPKVMIAILARNAAHSLPHYLGCIDKLDYPKERIAIWAATDHSVDNTTAMLREWLKQAQRRYHYVEWRPMEEPRSYTDEWGPKHWPPSRFNHVMKLRQAALKAARERWADYILFADCDNLLTNPKILDLMMAENLTLVAPMLESRSLYSNFWCGMTPQGYYKRTPDYQPIREWRRLGCFPVPMVHSTYLLDLRRSASRELAFYPPHPDYSWAFDDIMVFAFSARQAAVQMYICNREHYGFLPVPLKAQQSVEDEEESFTHTITEALIDHRITASEYMYAPPKARDKMEFDEIFLINLKRRQDRRQRMLSTLDALGLEVTLVDAVDGKALNSSQLQALGIDMMPGYKDPYSGRVLTRGEIGCFLSHHSTWLQVVERGLQRVLVLEDDVRFEPRFKRRMKAIMDDIEKAQLDWDLIYVGRKRMQVQQPERAVENVNNLVEADYSYWTLGYALSLQGARKLLRAQPFGKMLPVDEFLPVMFNKHPNADYMAHFEPRDLRAFSVEPLLLYPTHYTGEPGYFSDTETSTIWDDEAVSTDWDRQHARKTRQQGRIQQVAQNTVTGETPPPAARASRDEL
;
A
#
# COMPACT_ATOMS: atom_id res chain seq x y z
N MET A 1 -69.46 25.74 -27.53
CA MET A 1 -69.93 27.15 -27.60
C MET A 1 -70.18 27.65 -26.19
N PRO A 2 -69.83 28.88 -25.81
CA PRO A 2 -68.66 29.69 -26.22
C PRO A 2 -67.91 30.34 -25.01
N ALA A 3 -66.80 31.03 -25.34
CA ALA A 3 -66.28 32.30 -24.80
C ALA A 3 -65.69 32.35 -23.36
N ALA A 4 -64.38 32.63 -23.24
CA ALA A 4 -63.76 33.95 -22.92
C ALA A 4 -63.81 34.24 -21.40
N GLY A 5 -62.75 34.52 -20.66
CA GLY A 5 -61.56 35.33 -20.92
C GLY A 5 -61.59 36.54 -19.96
N VAL A 6 -60.44 36.90 -19.37
CA VAL A 6 -60.04 38.22 -18.81
C VAL A 6 -60.01 38.39 -17.25
N LEU A 7 -58.77 38.56 -16.73
CA LEU A 7 -58.22 39.46 -15.66
C LEU A 7 -58.91 39.49 -14.26
N SER A 8 -58.29 39.73 -13.10
CA SER A 8 -56.98 40.23 -12.64
C SER A 8 -56.97 40.29 -11.09
N VAL A 9 -55.76 40.18 -10.50
CA VAL A 9 -55.27 40.84 -9.26
C VAL A 9 -55.89 40.47 -7.89
N GLY A 10 -55.04 39.80 -7.07
CA GLY A 10 -54.60 40.32 -5.76
C GLY A 10 -55.45 39.99 -4.53
N VAL A 11 -54.85 39.27 -3.58
CA VAL A 11 -54.64 39.67 -2.15
C VAL A 11 -54.30 38.43 -1.31
N LEU A 12 -53.23 38.58 -0.52
CA LEU A 12 -52.79 37.85 0.66
C LEU A 12 -53.62 36.63 1.13
N TYR A 13 -52.94 35.48 1.27
CA TYR A 13 -53.12 34.65 2.47
C TYR A 13 -51.76 34.19 3.03
N THR A 14 -51.59 34.56 4.28
CA THR A 14 -50.53 34.26 5.24
C THR A 14 -50.41 32.77 5.58
N LEU A 15 -49.16 32.34 5.76
CA LEU A 15 -48.63 31.39 6.75
C LEU A 15 -49.59 30.35 7.35
N LEU A 16 -49.31 29.07 7.09
CA LEU A 16 -49.00 28.03 8.10
C LEU A 16 -49.08 26.64 7.47
N THR A 17 -47.93 26.02 7.17
CA THR A 17 -47.81 24.56 7.27
C THR A 17 -46.42 24.19 7.74
N ALA A 18 -46.42 23.46 8.85
CA ALA A 18 -45.30 23.15 9.69
C ALA A 18 -44.33 22.13 9.08
N LEU A 19 -43.06 22.43 9.34
CA LEU A 19 -41.91 21.55 9.58
C LEU A 19 -42.25 20.06 9.82
N ILE A 20 -41.71 19.22 8.94
CA ILE A 20 -41.16 17.90 9.29
C ILE A 20 -39.65 18.01 9.03
N PRO A 21 -38.76 17.88 10.04
CA PRO A 21 -37.33 17.95 9.79
C PRO A 21 -36.85 16.58 9.27
N SER A 22 -36.67 16.45 7.95
CA SER A 22 -35.80 15.42 7.39
C SER A 22 -34.35 15.81 7.64
N ASN A 23 -33.69 15.05 8.49
CA ASN A 23 -32.33 15.29 8.94
C ASN A 23 -31.33 14.72 7.92
N SER A 24 -31.22 15.36 6.75
CA SER A 24 -30.10 15.19 5.81
C SER A 24 -29.41 16.53 5.68
N ALA A 25 -28.21 16.64 6.24
CA ALA A 25 -27.34 17.80 6.00
C ALA A 25 -26.87 17.73 4.54
N ASP A 26 -27.68 18.28 3.64
CA ASP A 26 -27.31 18.44 2.24
C ASP A 26 -26.16 19.47 2.18
N LEU A 27 -24.95 18.97 1.93
CA LEU A 27 -23.80 19.78 1.54
C LEU A 27 -24.13 20.46 0.20
N VAL A 28 -24.72 21.66 0.27
CA VAL A 28 -25.05 22.47 -0.89
C VAL A 28 -23.75 22.76 -1.66
N THR A 29 -23.71 22.40 -2.94
CA THR A 29 -22.61 22.73 -3.83
C THR A 29 -22.59 24.25 -4.02
N LEU A 30 -21.71 24.93 -3.30
CA LEU A 30 -21.56 26.38 -3.41
C LEU A 30 -21.05 26.73 -4.81
N VAL A 31 -21.76 27.63 -5.50
CA VAL A 31 -21.36 28.15 -6.81
C VAL A 31 -20.02 28.85 -6.64
N GLN A 32 -19.04 28.38 -7.39
CA GLN A 32 -17.68 28.83 -7.28
C GLN A 32 -17.44 30.14 -8.05
N GLU A 33 -16.67 31.06 -7.44
CA GLU A 33 -16.32 32.33 -8.08
C GLU A 33 -15.50 32.09 -9.36
N PRO A 34 -15.87 32.71 -10.49
CA PRO A 34 -15.11 32.60 -11.73
C PRO A 34 -13.75 33.30 -11.59
N VAL A 35 -12.67 32.59 -11.92
CA VAL A 35 -11.32 33.15 -11.99
C VAL A 35 -11.09 33.73 -13.40
N LYS A 36 -10.22 34.75 -13.51
CA LYS A 36 -9.75 35.19 -14.83
C LYS A 36 -9.12 34.01 -15.58
N PRO A 37 -9.38 33.87 -16.89
CA PRO A 37 -8.87 32.75 -17.66
C PRO A 37 -7.34 32.73 -17.65
N GLU A 38 -6.78 31.52 -17.57
CA GLU A 38 -5.35 31.30 -17.57
C GLU A 38 -4.73 31.76 -18.89
N SER A 39 -3.46 32.19 -18.83
CA SER A 39 -2.71 32.49 -20.04
C SER A 39 -2.55 31.21 -20.86
N SER A 40 -2.92 31.24 -22.14
CA SER A 40 -2.65 30.12 -23.06
C SER A 40 -1.15 29.90 -23.33
N LEU A 41 -0.29 30.83 -22.89
CA LEU A 41 1.16 30.81 -23.15
C LEU A 41 1.97 30.27 -21.97
N LEU A 42 1.51 30.43 -20.73
CA LEU A 42 2.25 30.05 -19.52
C LEU A 42 1.33 29.40 -18.49
N LYS A 43 1.69 28.20 -18.02
CA LYS A 43 1.00 27.52 -16.92
C LYS A 43 1.00 28.37 -15.64
N PRO A 44 0.01 28.27 -14.74
CA PRO A 44 0.00 29.00 -13.46
C PRO A 44 1.28 28.87 -12.62
N LYS A 45 1.56 29.82 -11.73
CA LYS A 45 2.65 29.70 -10.73
C LYS A 45 2.15 28.92 -9.52
N VAL A 46 2.91 27.91 -9.11
CA VAL A 46 2.59 27.08 -7.95
C VAL A 46 3.66 27.23 -6.89
N MET A 47 3.29 27.41 -5.63
CA MET A 47 4.20 27.20 -4.51
C MET A 47 3.97 25.82 -3.91
N ILE A 48 5.02 25.03 -3.71
CA ILE A 48 4.96 23.77 -2.95
C ILE A 48 5.51 24.03 -1.56
N ALA A 49 4.69 23.78 -0.53
CA ALA A 49 5.06 23.90 0.87
C ALA A 49 5.49 22.54 1.44
N ILE A 50 6.75 22.45 1.85
CA ILE A 50 7.40 21.25 2.38
C ILE A 50 7.71 21.48 3.87
N LEU A 51 7.03 20.74 4.74
CA LEU A 51 7.24 20.77 6.18
C LEU A 51 7.82 19.43 6.63
N ALA A 52 9.07 19.44 7.09
CA ALA A 52 9.81 18.21 7.38
C ALA A 52 10.18 18.10 8.86
N ARG A 53 9.76 17.00 9.49
CA ARG A 53 10.16 16.61 10.84
C ARG A 53 10.40 15.10 10.87
N ASN A 54 11.60 14.66 11.24
CA ASN A 54 11.96 13.24 11.32
C ASN A 54 11.63 12.45 10.04
N ALA A 55 11.83 13.09 8.89
CA ALA A 55 11.47 12.60 7.56
C ALA A 55 12.69 12.07 6.78
N ALA A 56 13.83 11.79 7.43
CA ALA A 56 15.03 11.32 6.71
C ALA A 56 14.76 10.04 5.89
N HIS A 57 13.91 9.15 6.41
CA HIS A 57 13.50 7.91 5.75
C HIS A 57 12.63 8.14 4.51
N SER A 58 11.80 9.21 4.49
CA SER A 58 10.81 9.46 3.43
C SER A 58 11.25 10.47 2.39
N LEU A 59 12.06 11.46 2.78
CA LEU A 59 12.55 12.53 1.92
C LEU A 59 13.11 12.05 0.57
N PRO A 60 13.94 10.99 0.48
CA PRO A 60 14.46 10.53 -0.81
C PRO A 60 13.38 10.27 -1.85
N HIS A 61 12.36 9.52 -1.46
CA HIS A 61 11.29 9.10 -2.37
C HIS A 61 10.23 10.19 -2.56
N TYR A 62 9.91 10.94 -1.49
CA TYR A 62 9.03 12.11 -1.56
C TYR A 62 9.57 13.16 -2.54
N LEU A 63 10.84 13.57 -2.38
CA LEU A 63 11.47 14.55 -3.26
C LEU A 63 11.65 14.00 -4.68
N GLY A 64 11.88 12.70 -4.82
CA GLY A 64 11.87 12.03 -6.12
C GLY A 64 10.53 12.17 -6.85
N CYS A 65 9.40 12.14 -6.13
CA CYS A 65 8.08 12.43 -6.69
C CYS A 65 7.94 13.91 -7.11
N ILE A 66 8.41 14.85 -6.27
CA ILE A 66 8.41 16.29 -6.58
C ILE A 66 9.25 16.59 -7.84
N ASP A 67 10.41 15.97 -7.96
CA ASP A 67 11.29 16.13 -9.12
C ASP A 67 10.64 15.63 -10.41
N LYS A 68 9.83 14.58 -10.33
CA LYS A 68 9.11 13.98 -11.47
C LYS A 68 7.80 14.66 -11.84
N LEU A 69 7.30 15.62 -11.05
CA LEU A 69 6.10 16.39 -11.42
C LEU A 69 6.23 16.97 -12.83
N ASP A 70 5.27 16.66 -13.69
CA ASP A 70 5.15 17.09 -15.09
C ASP A 70 4.60 18.53 -15.13
N TYR A 71 5.39 19.44 -14.59
CA TYR A 71 5.06 20.84 -14.49
C TYR A 71 6.35 21.67 -14.63
N PRO A 72 6.34 22.79 -15.38
CA PRO A 72 7.55 23.55 -15.63
C PRO A 72 8.19 24.03 -14.32
N LYS A 73 9.45 23.66 -14.06
CA LYS A 73 10.10 23.90 -12.76
C LYS A 73 10.27 25.40 -12.50
N GLU A 74 10.45 26.19 -13.55
CA GLU A 74 10.47 27.66 -13.53
C GLU A 74 9.11 28.31 -13.22
N ARG A 75 8.04 27.51 -13.12
CA ARG A 75 6.70 27.91 -12.64
C ARG A 75 6.39 27.40 -11.24
N ILE A 76 7.32 26.66 -10.63
CA ILE A 76 7.20 26.13 -9.28
C ILE A 76 8.15 26.89 -8.34
N ALA A 77 7.61 27.42 -7.25
CA ALA A 77 8.38 27.90 -6.11
C ALA A 77 8.36 26.85 -5.00
N ILE A 78 9.47 26.69 -4.28
CA ILE A 78 9.56 25.81 -3.11
C ILE A 78 9.61 26.67 -1.86
N TRP A 79 8.76 26.35 -0.89
CA TRP A 79 8.85 26.87 0.46
C TRP A 79 9.09 25.67 1.39
N ALA A 80 10.22 25.64 2.08
CA ALA A 80 10.62 24.51 2.90
C ALA A 80 10.97 24.95 4.32
N ALA A 81 10.53 24.19 5.30
CA ALA A 81 10.90 24.36 6.69
C ALA A 81 11.16 23.01 7.37
N THR A 82 12.09 23.01 8.32
CA THR A 82 12.24 21.89 9.25
C THR A 82 11.78 22.25 10.64
N ASP A 83 11.36 21.21 11.37
CA ASP A 83 10.75 21.33 12.69
C ASP A 83 11.33 20.24 13.60
N HIS A 84 12.07 20.63 14.66
CA HIS A 84 12.49 19.78 15.78
C HIS A 84 12.82 18.32 15.38
N SER A 85 13.80 18.16 14.48
CA SER A 85 14.20 16.85 13.94
C SER A 85 15.36 16.26 14.74
N VAL A 86 15.24 14.98 15.10
CA VAL A 86 16.30 14.22 15.79
C VAL A 86 17.21 13.45 14.83
N ASP A 87 16.75 13.25 13.59
CA ASP A 87 17.43 12.52 12.52
C ASP A 87 18.10 13.46 11.50
N ASN A 88 18.52 12.92 10.35
CA ASN A 88 19.25 13.66 9.32
C ASN A 88 18.37 14.53 8.40
N THR A 89 17.08 14.74 8.73
CA THR A 89 16.10 15.45 7.89
C THR A 89 16.60 16.79 7.40
N THR A 90 17.09 17.65 8.31
CA THR A 90 17.51 19.02 7.97
C THR A 90 18.68 19.05 7.01
N ALA A 91 19.66 18.16 7.18
CA ALA A 91 20.82 18.12 6.30
C ALA A 91 20.45 17.60 4.91
N MET A 92 19.62 16.54 4.83
CA MET A 92 19.15 15.94 3.58
C MET A 92 18.31 16.93 2.76
N LEU A 93 17.34 17.60 3.41
CA LEU A 93 16.51 18.59 2.73
C LEU A 93 17.36 19.79 2.26
N ARG A 94 18.31 20.25 3.08
CA ARG A 94 19.25 21.32 2.69
C ARG A 94 20.09 20.94 1.47
N GLU A 95 20.53 19.69 1.35
CA GLU A 95 21.27 19.21 0.18
C GLU A 95 20.44 19.32 -1.10
N TRP A 96 19.22 18.76 -1.09
CA TRP A 96 18.30 18.84 -2.22
C TRP A 96 17.97 20.29 -2.59
N LEU A 97 17.74 21.16 -1.60
CA LEU A 97 17.40 22.58 -1.82
C LEU A 97 18.50 23.36 -2.55
N LYS A 98 19.78 22.99 -2.41
CA LYS A 98 20.88 23.63 -3.17
C LYS A 98 20.74 23.40 -4.68
N GLN A 99 20.26 22.22 -5.08
CA GLN A 99 19.95 21.94 -6.48
C GLN A 99 18.62 22.56 -6.88
N ALA A 100 17.63 22.54 -5.98
CA ALA A 100 16.34 23.16 -6.23
C ALA A 100 16.46 24.66 -6.56
N GLN A 101 17.36 25.39 -5.87
CA GLN A 101 17.65 26.81 -6.14
C GLN A 101 18.04 27.12 -7.59
N ARG A 102 18.59 26.15 -8.32
CA ARG A 102 19.01 26.31 -9.72
C ARG A 102 17.93 25.94 -10.73
N ARG A 103 16.91 25.17 -10.31
CA ARG A 103 15.90 24.55 -11.17
C ARG A 103 14.52 25.17 -11.01
N TYR A 104 14.16 25.52 -9.79
CA TYR A 104 12.86 26.04 -9.42
C TYR A 104 12.85 27.56 -9.46
N HIS A 105 11.69 28.16 -9.69
CA HIS A 105 11.50 29.61 -9.80
C HIS A 105 12.05 30.39 -8.61
N TYR A 106 11.82 29.85 -7.41
CA TYR A 106 12.17 30.46 -6.15
C TYR A 106 12.27 29.37 -5.08
N VAL A 107 13.17 29.55 -4.12
CA VAL A 107 13.32 28.66 -2.98
C VAL A 107 13.42 29.50 -1.70
N GLU A 108 12.54 29.23 -0.75
CA GLU A 108 12.63 29.74 0.62
C GLU A 108 12.92 28.59 1.58
N TRP A 109 13.89 28.82 2.46
CA TRP A 109 14.37 27.83 3.41
C TRP A 109 14.33 28.37 4.83
N ARG A 110 13.66 27.65 5.74
CA ARG A 110 13.54 27.98 7.16
C ARG A 110 13.96 26.78 8.02
N PRO A 111 15.28 26.59 8.25
CA PRO A 111 15.77 25.48 9.05
C PRO A 111 15.47 25.67 10.53
N MET A 112 15.18 24.57 11.22
CA MET A 112 15.22 24.47 12.67
C MET A 112 15.98 23.20 13.08
N GLU A 113 17.21 23.39 13.57
CA GLU A 113 18.03 22.28 14.09
C GLU A 113 17.86 22.10 15.60
N GLU A 114 17.63 23.20 16.34
CA GLU A 114 17.44 23.17 17.78
C GLU A 114 16.25 24.05 18.21
N PRO A 115 15.48 23.63 19.23
CA PRO A 115 15.63 22.37 19.95
C PRO A 115 15.18 21.17 19.09
N ARG A 116 15.68 19.96 19.37
CA ARG A 116 15.28 18.74 18.65
C ARG A 116 13.94 18.15 19.09
N SER A 117 13.33 18.71 20.13
CA SER A 117 12.07 18.25 20.70
C SER A 117 11.29 19.39 21.34
N TYR A 118 9.99 19.22 21.44
CA TYR A 118 9.11 20.11 22.21
C TYR A 118 9.18 19.77 23.70
N THR A 119 9.05 20.77 24.57
CA THR A 119 9.19 20.58 26.03
C THR A 119 8.07 19.77 26.67
N ASP A 120 6.89 19.78 26.06
CA ASP A 120 5.67 19.07 26.46
C ASP A 120 5.43 17.80 25.61
N GLU A 121 6.40 17.39 24.80
CA GLU A 121 6.36 16.09 24.15
C GLU A 121 7.15 15.03 24.92
N TRP A 122 6.64 13.81 24.88
CA TRP A 122 7.25 12.64 25.52
C TRP A 122 7.78 11.63 24.48
N GLY A 123 7.69 11.96 23.20
CA GLY A 123 8.20 11.16 22.09
C GLY A 123 8.02 11.87 20.74
N PRO A 124 8.76 11.47 19.69
CA PRO A 124 8.79 12.14 18.38
C PRO A 124 7.45 12.09 17.62
N LYS A 125 6.60 11.10 17.93
CA LYS A 125 5.26 10.94 17.34
C LYS A 125 4.14 11.55 18.19
N HIS A 126 4.46 12.09 19.36
CA HIS A 126 3.48 12.84 20.15
C HIS A 126 3.19 14.21 19.51
N TRP A 127 1.91 14.61 19.51
CA TRP A 127 1.44 15.89 19.02
C TRP A 127 0.93 16.75 20.17
N PRO A 128 1.84 17.41 20.92
CA PRO A 128 1.42 18.34 21.96
C PRO A 128 0.87 19.65 21.39
N PRO A 129 0.15 20.46 22.19
CA PRO A 129 -0.34 21.78 21.79
C PRO A 129 0.76 22.72 21.25
N SER A 130 1.98 22.65 21.81
CA SER A 130 3.12 23.44 21.34
C SER A 130 3.49 23.14 19.88
N ARG A 131 3.50 21.84 19.51
CA ARG A 131 3.74 21.36 18.15
C ARG A 131 2.64 21.79 17.20
N PHE A 132 1.37 21.59 17.58
CA PHE A 132 0.25 22.07 16.77
C PHE A 132 0.34 23.56 16.48
N ASN A 133 0.62 24.37 17.50
CA ASN A 133 0.80 25.82 17.36
C ASN A 133 1.93 26.16 16.38
N HIS A 134 3.08 25.51 16.51
CA HIS A 134 4.23 25.76 15.65
C HIS A 134 3.97 25.35 14.20
N VAL A 135 3.45 24.15 13.95
CA VAL A 135 3.11 23.66 12.61
C VAL A 135 2.08 24.57 11.93
N MET A 136 1.04 25.01 12.66
CA MET A 136 0.07 25.97 12.13
C MET A 136 0.71 27.31 11.74
N LYS A 137 1.65 27.83 12.55
CA LYS A 137 2.42 29.02 12.20
C LYS A 137 3.28 28.83 10.96
N LEU A 138 3.88 27.66 10.77
CA LEU A 138 4.65 27.33 9.57
C LEU A 138 3.75 27.24 8.33
N ARG A 139 2.62 26.53 8.41
CA ARG A 139 1.63 26.48 7.32
C ARG A 139 1.10 27.87 6.96
N GLN A 140 0.82 28.71 7.97
CA GLN A 140 0.43 30.10 7.77
C GLN A 140 1.52 30.93 7.09
N ALA A 141 2.78 30.74 7.48
CA ALA A 141 3.91 31.45 6.88
C ALA A 141 4.10 31.06 5.41
N ALA A 142 3.95 29.78 5.08
CA ALA A 142 3.97 29.30 3.69
C ALA A 142 2.84 29.93 2.85
N LEU A 143 1.61 29.94 3.37
CA LEU A 143 0.47 30.58 2.72
C LEU A 143 0.71 32.08 2.49
N LYS A 144 1.27 32.78 3.47
CA LYS A 144 1.62 34.21 3.36
C LYS A 144 2.69 34.42 2.29
N ALA A 145 3.75 33.59 2.29
CA ALA A 145 4.82 33.67 1.31
C ALA A 145 4.32 33.44 -0.12
N ALA A 146 3.40 32.48 -0.32
CA ALA A 146 2.79 32.24 -1.63
C ALA A 146 2.04 33.48 -2.14
N ARG A 147 1.25 34.13 -1.28
CA ARG A 147 0.53 35.37 -1.61
C ARG A 147 1.49 36.52 -1.92
N GLU A 148 2.51 36.74 -1.10
CA GLU A 148 3.52 37.81 -1.28
C GLU A 148 4.35 37.62 -2.55
N ARG A 149 4.51 36.38 -3.02
CA ARG A 149 5.21 36.03 -4.26
C ARG A 149 4.28 35.87 -5.47
N TRP A 150 3.01 36.25 -5.31
CA TRP A 150 2.02 36.21 -6.39
C TRP A 150 1.89 34.81 -7.00
N ALA A 151 1.96 33.76 -6.19
CA ALA A 151 1.64 32.42 -6.65
C ALA A 151 0.14 32.33 -6.95
N ASP A 152 -0.20 31.63 -8.03
CA ASP A 152 -1.59 31.37 -8.41
C ASP A 152 -2.18 30.25 -7.54
N TYR A 153 -1.34 29.27 -7.19
CA TYR A 153 -1.71 28.14 -6.35
C TYR A 153 -0.66 27.86 -5.28
N ILE A 154 -1.08 27.22 -4.19
CA ILE A 154 -0.18 26.59 -3.22
C ILE A 154 -0.58 25.13 -3.02
N LEU A 155 0.39 24.22 -3.15
CA LEU A 155 0.28 22.81 -2.81
C LEU A 155 0.91 22.61 -1.43
N PHE A 156 0.11 22.17 -0.45
CA PHE A 156 0.63 21.57 0.77
C PHE A 156 0.79 20.07 0.52
N ALA A 157 1.96 19.51 0.82
CA ALA A 157 2.22 18.08 0.69
C ALA A 157 3.14 17.62 1.83
N ASP A 158 2.60 16.82 2.74
CA ASP A 158 3.36 16.21 3.84
C ASP A 158 4.49 15.31 3.28
N CYS A 159 5.65 15.27 3.97
CA CYS A 159 6.90 14.68 3.45
C CYS A 159 6.89 13.13 3.35
N ASP A 160 5.83 12.48 3.80
CA ASP A 160 5.59 11.05 3.73
C ASP A 160 4.53 10.67 2.67
N ASN A 161 4.01 11.64 1.92
CA ASN A 161 3.04 11.41 0.85
C ASN A 161 3.73 11.23 -0.51
N LEU A 162 3.61 10.04 -1.10
CA LEU A 162 4.20 9.71 -2.40
C LEU A 162 3.26 10.13 -3.54
N LEU A 163 3.51 11.29 -4.15
CA LEU A 163 2.73 11.77 -5.31
C LEU A 163 3.17 11.05 -6.59
N THR A 164 2.71 9.81 -6.78
CA THR A 164 3.16 8.93 -7.87
C THR A 164 2.66 9.35 -9.24
N ASN A 165 1.55 10.11 -9.31
CA ASN A 165 1.05 10.67 -10.56
C ASN A 165 1.73 12.02 -10.86
N PRO A 166 2.59 12.10 -11.89
CA PRO A 166 3.34 13.32 -12.17
C PRO A 166 2.45 14.47 -12.65
N LYS A 167 1.22 14.19 -13.11
CA LYS A 167 0.28 15.20 -13.65
C LYS A 167 -0.65 15.80 -12.59
N ILE A 168 -0.43 15.49 -11.32
CA ILE A 168 -1.33 15.86 -10.21
C ILE A 168 -1.67 17.35 -10.17
N LEU A 169 -0.72 18.24 -10.48
CA LEU A 169 -0.96 19.69 -10.50
C LEU A 169 -1.97 20.08 -11.57
N ASP A 170 -1.76 19.62 -12.82
CA ASP A 170 -2.69 19.91 -13.92
C ASP A 170 -4.07 19.31 -13.65
N LEU A 171 -4.13 18.08 -13.13
CA LEU A 171 -5.38 17.39 -12.85
C LEU A 171 -6.19 18.10 -11.75
N MET A 172 -5.54 18.49 -10.65
CA MET A 172 -6.21 19.23 -9.57
C MET A 172 -6.63 20.64 -10.00
N MET A 173 -5.84 21.32 -10.83
CA MET A 173 -6.22 22.62 -11.40
C MET A 173 -7.42 22.51 -12.35
N ALA A 174 -7.48 21.43 -13.15
CA ALA A 174 -8.55 21.20 -14.12
C ALA A 174 -9.92 20.97 -13.49
N GLU A 175 -9.99 20.51 -12.24
CA GLU A 175 -11.24 20.44 -11.47
C GLU A 175 -11.82 21.83 -11.21
N ASN A 176 -11.00 22.89 -11.32
CA ASN A 176 -11.39 24.27 -11.16
C ASN A 176 -12.10 24.48 -9.82
N LEU A 177 -11.44 24.07 -8.73
CA LEU A 177 -11.94 24.15 -7.36
C LEU A 177 -11.06 25.07 -6.50
N THR A 178 -11.65 25.80 -5.55
CA THR A 178 -10.87 26.64 -4.63
C THR A 178 -9.91 25.81 -3.77
N LEU A 179 -10.39 24.71 -3.18
CA LEU A 179 -9.60 23.83 -2.32
C LEU A 179 -9.91 22.38 -2.67
N VAL A 180 -8.90 21.66 -3.17
CA VAL A 180 -9.06 20.30 -3.67
C VAL A 180 -7.89 19.42 -3.24
N ALA A 181 -8.19 18.21 -2.81
CA ALA A 181 -7.21 17.19 -2.46
C ALA A 181 -7.26 16.03 -3.46
N PRO A 182 -6.09 15.53 -3.90
CA PRO A 182 -6.00 14.23 -4.54
C PRO A 182 -6.20 13.14 -3.48
N MET A 183 -7.05 12.15 -3.73
CA MET A 183 -7.20 11.01 -2.83
C MET A 183 -5.94 10.14 -2.89
N LEU A 184 -5.29 10.00 -1.75
CA LEU A 184 -4.09 9.19 -1.59
C LEU A 184 -4.44 7.82 -1.01
N GLU A 185 -3.76 6.79 -1.51
CA GLU A 185 -3.98 5.40 -1.14
C GLU A 185 -3.18 5.00 0.10
N SER A 186 -3.83 4.33 1.04
CA SER A 186 -3.19 3.70 2.20
C SER A 186 -3.55 2.22 2.30
N ARG A 187 -2.83 1.47 3.14
CA ARG A 187 -3.07 0.04 3.35
C ARG A 187 -4.43 -0.32 3.98
N SER A 188 -5.09 0.64 4.62
CA SER A 188 -6.35 0.42 5.33
C SER A 188 -7.41 1.40 4.83
N LEU A 189 -8.56 1.44 5.49
CA LEU A 189 -9.56 2.47 5.21
C LEU A 189 -9.10 3.88 5.62
N TYR A 190 -7.91 4.06 6.20
CA TYR A 190 -7.33 5.39 6.43
C TYR A 190 -7.18 6.15 5.10
N SER A 191 -7.36 7.47 5.13
CA SER A 191 -7.23 8.32 3.94
C SER A 191 -6.99 9.77 4.34
N ASN A 192 -6.74 10.63 3.37
CA ASN A 192 -6.51 12.05 3.57
C ASN A 192 -7.77 12.92 3.56
N PHE A 193 -8.94 12.36 3.88
CA PHE A 193 -10.22 13.07 3.92
C PHE A 193 -11.22 12.44 4.88
N TRP A 194 -12.20 13.23 5.33
CA TRP A 194 -13.35 12.72 6.08
C TRP A 194 -14.65 13.00 5.31
N CYS A 195 -15.54 12.01 5.19
CA CYS A 195 -16.87 12.24 4.58
C CYS A 195 -17.90 12.87 5.51
N GLY A 196 -17.62 12.93 6.81
CA GLY A 196 -18.56 13.44 7.79
C GLY A 196 -17.82 13.97 9.01
N MET A 197 -18.47 14.90 9.69
CA MET A 197 -17.95 15.53 10.90
C MET A 197 -19.08 15.75 11.90
N THR A 198 -18.81 15.57 13.20
CA THR A 198 -19.76 15.89 14.26
C THR A 198 -19.87 17.41 14.46
N PRO A 199 -20.89 17.92 15.18
CA PRO A 199 -20.97 19.34 15.52
C PRO A 199 -19.76 19.86 16.32
N GLN A 200 -19.07 18.96 17.03
CA GLN A 200 -17.86 19.23 17.80
C GLN A 200 -16.57 19.16 16.97
N GLY A 201 -16.66 18.90 15.65
CA GLY A 201 -15.53 18.87 14.74
C GLY A 201 -14.86 17.51 14.57
N TYR A 202 -15.37 16.45 15.21
CA TYR A 202 -14.76 15.12 15.19
C TYR A 202 -15.16 14.27 13.98
N TYR A 203 -14.37 13.23 13.68
CA TYR A 203 -14.63 12.34 12.55
C TYR A 203 -16.01 11.67 12.67
N LYS A 204 -16.72 11.58 11.55
CA LYS A 204 -17.95 10.80 11.44
C LYS A 204 -17.94 10.00 10.14
N ARG A 205 -17.91 8.67 10.25
CA ARG A 205 -18.05 7.78 9.09
C ARG A 205 -19.45 7.90 8.49
N THR A 206 -19.52 8.03 7.16
CA THR A 206 -20.77 8.07 6.40
C THR A 206 -20.82 6.91 5.38
N PRO A 207 -22.00 6.56 4.86
CA PRO A 207 -22.15 5.54 3.82
C PRO A 207 -21.38 5.83 2.52
N ASP A 208 -21.05 7.10 2.25
CA ASP A 208 -20.31 7.50 1.06
C ASP A 208 -18.80 7.25 1.16
N TYR A 209 -18.27 7.12 2.38
CA TYR A 209 -16.82 7.03 2.60
C TYR A 209 -16.19 5.83 1.89
N GLN A 210 -16.71 4.62 2.12
CA GLN A 210 -16.13 3.40 1.58
C GLN A 210 -16.23 3.33 0.05
N PRO A 211 -17.37 3.64 -0.60
CA PRO A 211 -17.45 3.70 -2.06
C PRO A 211 -16.47 4.69 -2.71
N ILE A 212 -16.22 5.84 -2.09
CA ILE A 212 -15.23 6.82 -2.58
C ILE A 212 -13.81 6.27 -2.36
N ARG A 213 -13.50 5.80 -1.15
CA ARG A 213 -12.18 5.31 -0.74
C ARG A 213 -11.71 4.08 -1.53
N GLU A 214 -12.63 3.24 -1.97
CA GLU A 214 -12.36 2.01 -2.73
C GLU A 214 -12.54 2.19 -4.24
N TRP A 215 -12.60 3.43 -4.74
CA TRP A 215 -12.80 3.75 -6.16
C TRP A 215 -14.06 3.12 -6.79
N ARG A 216 -15.05 2.70 -5.98
CA ARG A 216 -16.35 2.21 -6.47
C ARG A 216 -17.24 3.36 -6.97
N ARG A 217 -17.00 4.58 -6.50
CA ARG A 217 -17.60 5.82 -6.99
C ARG A 217 -16.49 6.82 -7.32
N LEU A 218 -16.31 7.09 -8.62
CA LEU A 218 -15.29 8.01 -9.13
C LEU A 218 -15.83 9.43 -9.27
N GLY A 219 -15.02 10.43 -8.92
CA GLY A 219 -15.37 11.84 -9.06
C GLY A 219 -14.56 12.77 -8.17
N CYS A 220 -15.08 13.98 -7.99
CA CYS A 220 -14.64 14.95 -7.00
C CYS A 220 -15.81 15.28 -6.09
N PHE A 221 -15.65 15.03 -4.79
CA PHE A 221 -16.74 15.02 -3.84
C PHE A 221 -16.55 16.14 -2.80
N PRO A 222 -17.60 16.90 -2.47
CA PRO A 222 -17.53 17.84 -1.36
C PRO A 222 -17.39 17.04 -0.06
N VAL A 223 -16.42 17.42 0.75
CA VAL A 223 -16.12 16.78 2.04
C VAL A 223 -15.87 17.84 3.10
N PRO A 224 -16.23 17.60 4.37
CA PRO A 224 -15.97 18.55 5.46
C PRO A 224 -14.48 18.74 5.77
N MET A 225 -13.61 17.79 5.39
CA MET A 225 -12.20 17.78 5.73
C MET A 225 -11.36 17.12 4.64
N VAL A 226 -10.26 17.77 4.26
CA VAL A 226 -9.11 17.17 3.60
C VAL A 226 -7.85 17.56 4.36
N HIS A 227 -6.85 16.69 4.39
CA HIS A 227 -5.58 16.96 5.05
C HIS A 227 -4.40 16.37 4.28
N SER A 228 -3.20 16.55 4.83
CA SER A 228 -1.91 16.04 4.37
C SER A 228 -1.43 16.49 2.98
N THR A 229 -2.21 16.28 1.92
CA THR A 229 -1.94 16.85 0.59
C THR A 229 -3.18 17.50 0.00
N TYR A 230 -3.08 18.77 -0.37
CA TYR A 230 -4.14 19.52 -1.06
C TYR A 230 -3.60 20.76 -1.79
N LEU A 231 -4.30 21.13 -2.86
CA LEU A 231 -4.04 22.31 -3.68
C LEU A 231 -5.07 23.38 -3.35
N LEU A 232 -4.59 24.60 -3.12
CA LEU A 232 -5.40 25.80 -2.88
C LEU A 232 -5.19 26.81 -4.03
N ASP A 233 -6.29 27.25 -4.65
CA ASP A 233 -6.33 28.31 -5.65
C ASP A 233 -6.37 29.69 -4.97
N LEU A 234 -5.23 30.40 -5.02
CA LEU A 234 -5.04 31.71 -4.39
C LEU A 234 -5.61 32.86 -5.22
N ARG A 235 -6.05 32.60 -6.45
CA ARG A 235 -6.62 33.63 -7.34
C ARG A 235 -8.06 33.98 -6.97
N ARG A 236 -8.72 33.12 -6.20
CA ARG A 236 -10.12 33.27 -5.77
C ARG A 236 -10.21 34.15 -4.54
N SER A 237 -11.18 35.06 -4.50
CA SER A 237 -11.33 36.00 -3.39
C SER A 237 -11.58 35.29 -2.06
N ALA A 238 -12.39 34.23 -2.07
CA ALA A 238 -12.71 33.42 -0.90
C ALA A 238 -11.46 32.79 -0.25
N SER A 239 -10.39 32.54 -1.02
CA SER A 239 -9.14 32.00 -0.47
C SER A 239 -8.41 32.97 0.47
N ARG A 240 -8.73 34.28 0.44
CA ARG A 240 -8.06 35.32 1.25
C ARG A 240 -8.37 35.19 2.74
N GLU A 241 -9.58 34.74 3.06
CA GLU A 241 -10.07 34.54 4.44
C GLU A 241 -9.56 33.24 5.08
N LEU A 242 -8.92 32.36 4.29
CA LEU A 242 -8.31 31.14 4.80
C LEU A 242 -7.05 31.45 5.62
N ALA A 243 -6.98 30.84 6.81
CA ALA A 243 -5.86 30.94 7.73
C ALA A 243 -5.64 29.62 8.48
N PHE A 244 -4.37 29.32 8.74
CA PHE A 244 -3.94 28.28 9.70
C PHE A 244 -3.68 28.89 11.08
N TYR A 245 -3.26 30.16 11.13
CA TYR A 245 -2.90 30.83 12.38
C TYR A 245 -3.05 32.36 12.28
N PRO A 246 -3.49 33.06 13.36
CA PRO A 246 -4.11 32.48 14.56
C PRO A 246 -5.41 31.75 14.22
N PRO A 247 -5.87 30.79 15.06
CA PRO A 247 -7.18 30.20 14.89
C PRO A 247 -8.27 31.27 14.86
N HIS A 248 -9.38 30.98 14.16
CA HIS A 248 -10.53 31.87 14.12
C HIS A 248 -11.01 32.20 15.54
N PRO A 249 -11.43 33.45 15.85
CA PRO A 249 -11.87 33.83 17.20
C PRO A 249 -12.98 32.94 17.78
N ASP A 250 -13.88 32.46 16.93
CA ASP A 250 -14.99 31.56 17.31
C ASP A 250 -14.62 30.07 17.38
N TYR A 251 -13.34 29.72 17.16
CA TYR A 251 -12.89 28.34 17.22
C TYR A 251 -12.95 27.81 18.66
N SER A 252 -13.70 26.73 18.86
CA SER A 252 -13.95 26.14 20.19
C SER A 252 -13.74 24.62 20.25
N TRP A 253 -13.24 24.02 19.17
CA TRP A 253 -12.98 22.58 19.10
C TRP A 253 -11.59 22.21 19.66
N ALA A 254 -11.23 20.93 19.57
CA ALA A 254 -9.90 20.46 19.94
C ALA A 254 -8.81 21.23 19.18
N PHE A 255 -7.70 21.57 19.85
CA PHE A 255 -6.61 22.33 19.25
C PHE A 255 -5.74 21.40 18.39
N ASP A 256 -6.13 21.26 17.12
CA ASP A 256 -5.53 20.38 16.12
C ASP A 256 -5.42 21.13 14.78
N ASP A 257 -4.33 20.94 14.04
CA ASP A 257 -4.03 21.74 12.85
C ASP A 257 -5.01 21.50 11.69
N ILE A 258 -5.49 20.27 11.51
CA ILE A 258 -6.43 19.94 10.44
C ILE A 258 -7.83 20.44 10.81
N MET A 259 -8.24 20.31 12.07
CA MET A 259 -9.53 20.80 12.57
C MET A 259 -9.63 22.32 12.52
N VAL A 260 -8.58 23.03 12.93
CA VAL A 260 -8.52 24.51 12.86
C VAL A 260 -8.64 24.99 11.41
N PHE A 261 -7.93 24.35 10.47
CA PHE A 261 -7.99 24.75 9.06
C PHE A 261 -9.37 24.45 8.44
N ALA A 262 -9.98 23.30 8.75
CA ALA A 262 -11.33 23.01 8.27
C ALA A 262 -12.39 23.98 8.80
N PHE A 263 -12.27 24.38 10.07
CA PHE A 263 -13.11 25.42 10.61
C PHE A 263 -12.88 26.75 9.89
N SER A 264 -11.63 27.14 9.62
CA SER A 264 -11.32 28.36 8.84
C SER A 264 -11.96 28.32 7.46
N ALA A 265 -11.85 27.21 6.73
CA ALA A 265 -12.48 27.05 5.43
C ALA A 265 -14.01 27.15 5.49
N ARG A 266 -14.63 26.54 6.50
CA ARG A 266 -16.06 26.64 6.74
C ARG A 266 -16.50 28.09 7.00
N GLN A 267 -15.79 28.84 7.84
CA GLN A 267 -16.10 30.25 8.12
C GLN A 267 -15.91 31.14 6.88
N ALA A 268 -14.91 30.82 6.05
CA ALA A 268 -14.68 31.48 4.77
C ALA A 268 -15.66 31.06 3.65
N ALA A 269 -16.63 30.19 3.95
CA ALA A 269 -17.53 29.58 2.96
C ALA A 269 -16.79 28.89 1.79
N VAL A 270 -15.62 28.30 2.07
CA VAL A 270 -14.82 27.52 1.13
C VAL A 270 -15.08 26.03 1.35
N GLN A 271 -15.73 25.38 0.39
CA GLN A 271 -15.94 23.94 0.39
C GLN A 271 -14.64 23.20 0.04
N MET A 272 -14.28 22.20 0.85
CA MET A 272 -13.18 21.28 0.53
C MET A 272 -13.67 20.14 -0.38
N TYR A 273 -12.81 19.67 -1.27
CA TYR A 273 -13.12 18.56 -2.16
C TYR A 273 -12.04 17.48 -2.15
N ILE A 274 -12.46 16.23 -2.26
CA ILE A 274 -11.57 15.08 -2.48
C ILE A 274 -11.82 14.51 -3.88
N CYS A 275 -10.75 14.26 -4.63
CA CYS A 275 -10.83 13.74 -6.00
C CYS A 275 -10.17 12.37 -6.10
N ASN A 276 -10.88 11.39 -6.67
CA ASN A 276 -10.39 10.01 -6.84
C ASN A 276 -10.52 9.51 -8.30
N ARG A 277 -10.56 10.41 -9.28
CA ARG A 277 -10.69 10.03 -10.71
C ARG A 277 -9.53 9.18 -11.22
N GLU A 278 -8.35 9.35 -10.65
CA GLU A 278 -7.13 8.60 -10.94
C GLU A 278 -6.48 8.14 -9.62
N HIS A 279 -5.48 7.26 -9.72
CA HIS A 279 -4.57 7.01 -8.60
C HIS A 279 -3.52 8.11 -8.58
N TYR A 280 -3.53 8.92 -7.52
CA TYR A 280 -2.66 10.10 -7.43
C TYR A 280 -1.39 9.86 -6.63
N GLY A 281 -1.40 8.90 -5.71
CA GLY A 281 -0.30 8.66 -4.81
C GLY A 281 -0.67 7.83 -3.59
N PHE A 282 0.28 7.71 -2.67
CA PHE A 282 0.18 6.91 -1.45
C PHE A 282 0.47 7.73 -0.20
N LEU A 283 -0.07 7.30 0.94
CA LEU A 283 0.28 7.83 2.26
C LEU A 283 0.35 6.71 3.32
N PRO A 284 1.25 6.82 4.30
CA PRO A 284 1.30 5.88 5.41
C PRO A 284 0.11 6.09 6.37
N VAL A 285 -0.17 5.06 7.17
CA VAL A 285 -1.12 5.18 8.27
C VAL A 285 -0.42 5.86 9.46
N PRO A 286 -1.03 6.87 10.11
CA PRO A 286 -0.46 7.56 11.25
C PRO A 286 -0.09 6.60 12.38
N LEU A 287 1.04 6.88 13.00
CA LEU A 287 1.50 6.14 14.16
C LEU A 287 0.87 6.65 15.46
N LYS A 288 0.85 5.76 16.46
CA LYS A 288 0.54 6.12 17.84
C LYS A 288 1.67 6.95 18.43
N ALA A 289 1.32 7.80 19.39
CA ALA A 289 2.27 8.75 19.97
C ALA A 289 3.47 8.09 20.70
N GLN A 290 3.33 6.83 21.14
CA GLN A 290 4.40 6.02 21.77
C GLN A 290 5.39 5.40 20.80
N GLN A 291 5.10 5.45 19.50
CA GLN A 291 5.97 4.84 18.50
C GLN A 291 7.16 5.74 18.20
N SER A 292 8.23 5.11 17.73
CA SER A 292 9.51 5.78 17.47
C SER A 292 9.64 6.24 16.00
N VAL A 293 10.78 6.84 15.66
CA VAL A 293 11.12 7.18 14.26
C VAL A 293 11.42 5.91 13.46
N GLU A 294 11.96 4.87 14.09
CA GLU A 294 12.20 3.56 13.47
C GLU A 294 10.88 2.86 13.11
N ASP A 295 9.86 2.94 13.97
CA ASP A 295 8.52 2.45 13.63
C ASP A 295 7.92 3.20 12.42
N GLU A 296 8.28 4.47 12.24
CA GLU A 296 7.86 5.29 11.10
C GLU A 296 8.60 4.90 9.82
N GLU A 297 9.90 4.66 9.89
CA GLU A 297 10.68 4.11 8.78
C GLU A 297 10.12 2.76 8.33
N GLU A 298 9.79 1.85 9.24
CA GLU A 298 9.18 0.56 8.91
C GLU A 298 7.81 0.73 8.23
N SER A 299 6.98 1.65 8.74
CA SER A 299 5.65 1.97 8.17
C SER A 299 5.75 2.59 6.77
N PHE A 300 6.70 3.52 6.59
CA PHE A 300 6.95 4.15 5.30
C PHE A 300 7.57 3.18 4.30
N THR A 301 8.48 2.31 4.73
CA THR A 301 9.05 1.25 3.88
C THR A 301 7.94 0.37 3.32
N HIS A 302 6.94 -0.01 4.14
CA HIS A 302 5.78 -0.73 3.65
C HIS A 302 4.96 0.07 2.62
N THR A 303 4.80 1.37 2.82
CA THR A 303 4.12 2.26 1.84
C THR A 303 4.87 2.29 0.51
N ILE A 304 6.21 2.30 0.53
CA ILE A 304 7.05 2.19 -0.67
C ILE A 304 6.86 0.84 -1.35
N THR A 305 6.87 -0.26 -0.60
CA THR A 305 6.72 -1.60 -1.19
C THR A 305 5.35 -1.82 -1.82
N GLU A 306 4.28 -1.25 -1.24
CA GLU A 306 2.95 -1.27 -1.87
C GLU A 306 2.93 -0.40 -3.14
N ALA A 307 3.50 0.81 -3.10
CA ALA A 307 3.58 1.66 -4.28
C ALA A 307 4.38 1.02 -5.43
N LEU A 308 5.42 0.24 -5.11
CA LEU A 308 6.26 -0.46 -6.09
C LEU A 308 5.53 -1.56 -6.85
N ILE A 309 4.35 -2.01 -6.39
CA ILE A 309 3.56 -3.04 -7.08
C ILE A 309 3.21 -2.57 -8.50
N ASP A 310 2.72 -1.33 -8.62
CA ASP A 310 2.21 -0.77 -9.87
C ASP A 310 2.98 0.47 -10.34
N HIS A 311 3.85 1.05 -9.51
CA HIS A 311 4.55 2.29 -9.82
C HIS A 311 6.07 2.18 -9.68
N ARG A 312 6.79 2.94 -10.51
CA ARG A 312 8.24 3.10 -10.39
C ARG A 312 8.58 4.24 -9.46
N ILE A 313 8.85 3.92 -8.20
CA ILE A 313 9.34 4.87 -7.21
C ILE A 313 10.86 4.91 -7.26
N THR A 314 11.43 6.11 -7.35
CA THR A 314 12.89 6.30 -7.28
C THR A 314 13.18 7.46 -6.35
N ALA A 315 14.31 7.39 -5.65
CA ALA A 315 14.82 8.51 -4.89
C ALA A 315 15.14 9.70 -5.81
N SER A 316 15.19 10.90 -5.24
CA SER A 316 15.71 12.09 -5.91
C SER A 316 17.20 11.92 -6.22
N GLU A 317 17.61 12.27 -7.43
CA GLU A 317 19.01 12.29 -7.88
C GLU A 317 19.81 13.47 -7.28
N TYR A 318 19.11 14.42 -6.64
CA TYR A 318 19.71 15.65 -6.10
C TYR A 318 20.08 15.56 -4.62
N MET A 319 20.03 14.37 -4.04
CA MET A 319 20.40 14.11 -2.66
C MET A 319 21.12 12.78 -2.53
N TYR A 320 22.03 12.70 -1.57
CA TYR A 320 22.68 11.44 -1.24
C TYR A 320 21.87 10.72 -0.14
N ALA A 321 21.35 9.54 -0.48
CA ALA A 321 20.85 8.58 0.49
C ALA A 321 21.90 7.46 0.62
N PRO A 322 22.46 7.21 1.82
CA PRO A 322 23.38 6.10 2.00
C PRO A 322 22.67 4.79 1.68
N PRO A 323 23.35 3.83 1.03
CA PRO A 323 22.77 2.51 0.80
C PRO A 323 22.32 1.89 2.12
N LYS A 324 21.11 1.35 2.15
CA LYS A 324 20.59 0.64 3.32
C LYS A 324 21.42 -0.63 3.54
N ALA A 325 21.80 -0.89 4.79
CA ALA A 325 22.45 -2.15 5.13
C ALA A 325 21.52 -3.31 4.76
N ARG A 326 22.05 -4.28 4.02
CA ARG A 326 21.33 -5.48 3.63
C ARG A 326 21.74 -6.62 4.56
N ASP A 327 20.76 -7.42 4.94
CA ASP A 327 20.97 -8.64 5.71
C ASP A 327 20.05 -9.76 5.23
N LYS A 328 20.28 -10.96 5.74
CA LYS A 328 19.50 -12.16 5.44
C LYS A 328 18.58 -12.57 6.59
N MET A 329 18.30 -11.70 7.56
CA MET A 329 17.51 -12.03 8.76
C MET A 329 17.96 -13.32 9.48
N GLU A 330 19.27 -13.58 9.51
CA GLU A 330 19.88 -14.80 10.09
C GLU A 330 19.58 -16.11 9.34
N PHE A 331 18.97 -16.03 8.15
CA PHE A 331 19.02 -17.12 7.18
C PHE A 331 20.39 -17.19 6.51
N ASP A 332 20.83 -18.40 6.15
CA ASP A 332 22.07 -18.58 5.38
C ASP A 332 21.91 -17.99 3.97
N GLU A 333 20.70 -18.10 3.42
CA GLU A 333 20.34 -17.59 2.10
C GLU A 333 18.86 -17.21 2.02
N ILE A 334 18.57 -16.14 1.29
CA ILE A 334 17.21 -15.80 0.84
C ILE A 334 17.19 -15.95 -0.68
N PHE A 335 16.45 -16.93 -1.18
CA PHE A 335 16.29 -17.17 -2.61
C PHE A 335 15.09 -16.43 -3.17
N LEU A 336 15.26 -15.77 -4.31
CA LEU A 336 14.17 -15.22 -5.11
C LEU A 336 14.07 -16.02 -6.42
N ILE A 337 13.02 -16.83 -6.54
CA ILE A 337 12.71 -17.60 -7.76
C ILE A 337 12.01 -16.67 -8.74
N ASN A 338 12.59 -16.49 -9.92
CA ASN A 338 12.02 -15.66 -10.96
C ASN A 338 12.39 -16.18 -12.34
N LEU A 339 11.42 -16.16 -13.26
CA LEU A 339 11.66 -16.48 -14.66
C LEU A 339 12.54 -15.43 -15.31
N LYS A 340 13.63 -15.85 -15.95
CA LYS A 340 14.62 -14.94 -16.59
C LYS A 340 13.99 -13.94 -17.57
N ARG A 341 12.92 -14.33 -18.27
CA ARG A 341 12.19 -13.46 -19.20
C ARG A 341 11.30 -12.41 -18.51
N ARG A 342 10.91 -12.62 -17.24
CA ARG A 342 10.05 -11.72 -16.44
C ARG A 342 10.87 -10.64 -15.76
N GLN A 343 11.55 -9.80 -16.56
CA GLN A 343 12.35 -8.69 -16.07
C GLN A 343 11.52 -7.62 -15.34
N ASP A 344 10.24 -7.49 -15.71
CA ASP A 344 9.26 -6.65 -15.05
C ASP A 344 9.09 -7.04 -13.58
N ARG A 345 8.80 -8.32 -13.29
CA ARG A 345 8.65 -8.85 -11.93
C ARG A 345 9.97 -8.86 -11.17
N ARG A 346 11.07 -9.23 -11.85
CA ARG A 346 12.42 -9.24 -11.27
C ARG A 346 12.80 -7.85 -10.77
N GLN A 347 12.69 -6.83 -11.62
CA GLN A 347 13.09 -5.47 -11.25
C GLN A 347 12.24 -4.93 -10.11
N ARG A 348 10.92 -5.17 -10.15
CA ARG A 348 10.02 -4.82 -9.04
C ARG A 348 10.48 -5.47 -7.74
N MET A 349 10.64 -6.79 -7.72
CA MET A 349 11.00 -7.52 -6.51
C MET A 349 12.37 -7.10 -5.97
N LEU A 350 13.36 -6.87 -6.83
CA LEU A 350 14.66 -6.36 -6.40
C LEU A 350 14.54 -4.97 -5.77
N SER A 351 13.72 -4.08 -6.31
CA SER A 351 13.44 -2.78 -5.69
C SER A 351 12.72 -2.91 -4.34
N THR A 352 11.74 -3.82 -4.24
CA THR A 352 11.03 -4.13 -2.98
C THR A 352 11.98 -4.66 -1.91
N LEU A 353 12.84 -5.61 -2.27
CA LEU A 353 13.82 -6.23 -1.36
C LEU A 353 14.91 -5.25 -0.95
N ASP A 354 15.33 -4.35 -1.84
CA ASP A 354 16.24 -3.25 -1.50
C ASP A 354 15.62 -2.28 -0.50
N ALA A 355 14.35 -1.89 -0.68
CA ALA A 355 13.63 -1.05 0.27
C ALA A 355 13.51 -1.71 1.66
N LEU A 356 13.28 -3.04 1.69
CA LEU A 356 13.29 -3.84 2.92
C LEU A 356 14.69 -4.02 3.52
N GLY A 357 15.77 -3.76 2.77
CA GLY A 357 17.15 -4.03 3.19
C GLY A 357 17.42 -5.53 3.31
N LEU A 358 16.98 -6.30 2.32
CA LEU A 358 17.18 -7.75 2.24
C LEU A 358 18.23 -8.09 1.18
N GLU A 359 19.20 -8.90 1.56
CA GLU A 359 20.15 -9.52 0.63
C GLU A 359 19.55 -10.81 0.09
N VAL A 360 19.50 -10.96 -1.23
CA VAL A 360 18.90 -12.12 -1.89
C VAL A 360 19.80 -12.71 -2.96
N THR A 361 19.68 -14.02 -3.15
CA THR A 361 20.23 -14.76 -4.29
C THR A 361 19.13 -15.04 -5.30
N LEU A 362 19.32 -14.55 -6.52
CA LEU A 362 18.41 -14.83 -7.63
C LEU A 362 18.57 -16.29 -8.09
N VAL A 363 17.44 -16.96 -8.27
CA VAL A 363 17.35 -18.28 -8.90
C VAL A 363 16.60 -18.12 -10.21
N ASP A 364 17.29 -18.37 -11.33
CA ASP A 364 16.65 -18.40 -12.64
C ASP A 364 15.68 -19.59 -12.69
N ALA A 365 14.38 -19.29 -12.65
CA ALA A 365 13.33 -20.30 -12.70
C ALA A 365 13.30 -21.02 -14.05
N VAL A 366 12.93 -22.29 -14.03
CA VAL A 366 12.73 -23.11 -15.23
C VAL A 366 11.50 -22.62 -15.97
N ASP A 367 11.72 -22.17 -17.20
CA ASP A 367 10.64 -21.73 -18.07
C ASP A 367 9.87 -22.91 -18.65
N GLY A 368 8.68 -23.18 -18.11
CA GLY A 368 7.79 -24.21 -18.63
C GLY A 368 7.46 -24.07 -20.12
N LYS A 369 7.41 -22.84 -20.66
CA LYS A 369 7.17 -22.62 -22.10
C LYS A 369 8.33 -23.05 -22.98
N ALA A 370 9.54 -23.14 -22.42
CA ALA A 370 10.73 -23.56 -23.13
C ALA A 370 10.98 -25.07 -23.05
N LEU A 371 10.18 -25.81 -22.25
CA LEU A 371 10.28 -27.26 -22.14
C LEU A 371 9.60 -27.94 -23.33
N ASN A 372 10.24 -28.94 -23.94
CA ASN A 372 9.66 -29.82 -24.96
C ASN A 372 9.53 -31.28 -24.46
N SER A 373 8.78 -32.12 -25.17
CA SER A 373 8.51 -33.50 -24.73
C SER A 373 9.78 -34.34 -24.55
N SER A 374 10.79 -34.17 -25.41
CA SER A 374 12.05 -34.90 -25.31
C SER A 374 12.84 -34.52 -24.04
N GLN A 375 12.79 -33.26 -23.63
CA GLN A 375 13.40 -32.81 -22.38
C GLN A 375 12.69 -33.39 -21.14
N LEU A 376 11.35 -33.41 -21.15
CA LEU A 376 10.57 -34.02 -20.06
C LEU A 376 10.91 -35.51 -19.92
N GLN A 377 10.97 -36.22 -21.04
CA GLN A 377 11.34 -37.63 -21.06
C GLN A 377 12.78 -37.85 -20.57
N ALA A 378 13.73 -37.01 -20.98
CA ALA A 378 15.12 -37.10 -20.52
C ALA A 378 15.28 -36.83 -19.02
N LEU A 379 14.41 -36.01 -18.44
CA LEU A 379 14.33 -35.76 -17.00
C LEU A 379 13.58 -36.87 -16.24
N GLY A 380 12.96 -37.84 -16.94
CA GLY A 380 12.14 -38.88 -16.33
C GLY A 380 10.88 -38.32 -15.69
N ILE A 381 10.30 -37.26 -16.28
CA ILE A 381 9.07 -36.64 -15.78
C ILE A 381 7.87 -37.45 -16.27
N ASP A 382 7.19 -38.09 -15.33
CA ASP A 382 5.91 -38.77 -15.53
C ASP A 382 4.89 -38.20 -14.56
N MET A 383 3.67 -37.99 -15.04
CA MET A 383 2.60 -37.47 -14.20
C MET A 383 2.09 -38.53 -13.21
N MET A 384 1.69 -38.08 -12.02
CA MET A 384 1.00 -38.92 -11.05
C MET A 384 -0.22 -39.63 -11.68
N PRO A 385 -0.33 -40.97 -11.61
CA PRO A 385 -1.47 -41.69 -12.15
C PRO A 385 -2.80 -41.17 -11.62
N GLY A 386 -3.73 -40.86 -12.54
CA GLY A 386 -5.06 -40.38 -12.20
C GLY A 386 -5.14 -38.93 -11.71
N TYR A 387 -4.01 -38.20 -11.65
CA TYR A 387 -4.05 -36.79 -11.27
C TYR A 387 -4.90 -35.98 -12.26
N LYS A 388 -5.73 -35.10 -11.71
CA LYS A 388 -6.43 -34.04 -12.43
C LYS A 388 -6.49 -32.81 -11.53
N ASP A 389 -6.24 -31.64 -12.10
CA ASP A 389 -6.43 -30.37 -11.41
C ASP A 389 -7.89 -30.31 -10.88
N PRO A 390 -8.10 -30.11 -9.57
CA PRO A 390 -9.43 -30.17 -8.97
C PRO A 390 -10.43 -29.14 -9.53
N TYR A 391 -9.94 -28.06 -10.15
CA TYR A 391 -10.79 -26.97 -10.60
C TYR A 391 -11.09 -26.97 -12.10
N SER A 392 -10.15 -27.44 -12.92
CA SER A 392 -10.27 -27.46 -14.38
C SER A 392 -10.33 -28.87 -14.96
N GLY A 393 -10.04 -29.89 -14.15
CA GLY A 393 -10.10 -31.30 -14.56
C GLY A 393 -8.99 -31.71 -15.53
N ARG A 394 -7.99 -30.85 -15.73
CA ARG A 394 -6.87 -31.06 -16.67
C ARG A 394 -5.70 -31.79 -16.00
N VAL A 395 -4.79 -32.24 -16.84
CA VAL A 395 -3.45 -32.71 -16.46
C VAL A 395 -2.49 -31.55 -16.19
N LEU A 396 -1.27 -31.84 -15.74
CA LEU A 396 -0.24 -30.84 -15.54
C LEU A 396 0.02 -30.01 -16.80
N THR A 397 0.27 -28.73 -16.59
CA THR A 397 0.84 -27.83 -17.59
C THR A 397 2.37 -27.86 -17.52
N ARG A 398 3.03 -27.53 -18.61
CA ARG A 398 4.50 -27.35 -18.60
C ARG A 398 4.93 -26.20 -17.70
N GLY A 399 4.08 -25.19 -17.55
CA GLY A 399 4.26 -24.09 -16.58
C GLY A 399 4.33 -24.59 -15.13
N GLU A 400 3.40 -25.46 -14.71
CA GLU A 400 3.44 -26.10 -13.39
C GLU A 400 4.67 -27.00 -13.20
N ILE A 401 5.06 -27.74 -14.25
CA ILE A 401 6.29 -28.53 -14.24
C ILE A 401 7.51 -27.61 -14.04
N GLY A 402 7.60 -26.51 -14.80
CA GLY A 402 8.67 -25.52 -14.66
C GLY A 402 8.73 -24.90 -13.26
N CYS A 403 7.56 -24.59 -12.67
CA CYS A 403 7.48 -24.15 -11.29
C CYS A 403 8.08 -25.18 -10.33
N PHE A 404 7.63 -26.44 -10.40
CA PHE A 404 8.16 -27.51 -9.55
C PHE A 404 9.68 -27.67 -9.70
N LEU A 405 10.19 -27.70 -10.94
CA LEU A 405 11.62 -27.83 -11.22
C LEU A 405 12.44 -26.68 -10.63
N SER A 406 11.88 -25.47 -10.58
CA SER A 406 12.51 -24.29 -9.97
C SER A 406 12.67 -24.43 -8.45
N HIS A 407 11.63 -24.90 -7.76
CA HIS A 407 11.70 -25.21 -6.33
C HIS A 407 12.66 -26.38 -6.07
N HIS A 408 12.57 -27.45 -6.86
CA HIS A 408 13.47 -28.60 -6.75
C HIS A 408 14.94 -28.21 -6.93
N SER A 409 15.26 -27.37 -7.91
CA SER A 409 16.62 -26.83 -8.09
C SER A 409 17.09 -26.04 -6.87
N THR A 410 16.19 -25.27 -6.25
CA THR A 410 16.49 -24.55 -5.00
C THR A 410 16.78 -25.53 -3.85
N TRP A 411 16.01 -26.61 -3.71
CA TRP A 411 16.26 -27.64 -2.69
C TRP A 411 17.61 -28.34 -2.90
N LEU A 412 17.99 -28.61 -4.15
CA LEU A 412 19.33 -29.14 -4.48
C LEU A 412 20.42 -28.20 -4.01
N GLN A 413 20.31 -26.90 -4.30
CA GLN A 413 21.28 -25.90 -3.86
C GLN A 413 21.42 -25.85 -2.33
N VAL A 414 20.30 -25.96 -1.58
CA VAL A 414 20.32 -26.03 -0.11
C VAL A 414 21.17 -27.20 0.37
N VAL A 415 20.97 -28.38 -0.22
CA VAL A 415 21.70 -29.59 0.17
C VAL A 415 23.17 -29.55 -0.24
N GLU A 416 23.46 -29.18 -1.49
CA GLU A 416 24.82 -29.13 -2.04
C GLU A 416 25.71 -28.11 -1.31
N ARG A 417 25.13 -26.96 -0.94
CA ARG A 417 25.84 -25.90 -0.21
C ARG A 417 25.80 -26.09 1.32
N GLY A 418 25.05 -27.07 1.82
CA GLY A 418 24.92 -27.33 3.26
C GLY A 418 24.25 -26.20 4.06
N LEU A 419 23.33 -25.45 3.43
CA LEU A 419 22.62 -24.33 4.06
C LEU A 419 21.63 -24.89 5.09
N GLN A 420 21.78 -24.51 6.35
CA GLN A 420 20.98 -25.02 7.47
C GLN A 420 19.55 -24.51 7.42
N ARG A 421 19.36 -23.23 7.08
CA ARG A 421 18.05 -22.61 6.96
C ARG A 421 18.05 -21.57 5.84
N VAL A 422 17.02 -21.60 5.01
CA VAL A 422 16.84 -20.64 3.92
C VAL A 422 15.43 -20.10 3.90
N LEU A 423 15.24 -18.93 3.30
CA LEU A 423 13.92 -18.40 2.93
C LEU A 423 13.80 -18.42 1.40
N VAL A 424 12.74 -19.02 0.88
CA VAL A 424 12.43 -19.05 -0.57
C VAL A 424 11.25 -18.12 -0.82
N LEU A 425 11.38 -17.25 -1.81
CA LEU A 425 10.39 -16.27 -2.23
C LEU A 425 10.08 -16.43 -3.72
N GLU A 426 8.81 -16.35 -4.09
CA GLU A 426 8.35 -16.18 -5.47
C GLU A 426 8.39 -14.69 -5.89
N ASP A 427 8.25 -14.44 -7.19
CA ASP A 427 8.44 -13.11 -7.77
C ASP A 427 7.20 -12.20 -7.77
N ASP A 428 6.06 -12.70 -7.30
CA ASP A 428 4.77 -12.02 -7.31
C ASP A 428 4.12 -11.85 -5.94
N VAL A 429 4.96 -11.71 -4.92
CA VAL A 429 4.55 -11.44 -3.53
C VAL A 429 4.64 -9.96 -3.14
N ARG A 430 3.80 -9.58 -2.17
CA ARG A 430 3.90 -8.36 -1.36
C ARG A 430 4.10 -8.72 0.12
N PHE A 431 4.64 -7.79 0.90
CA PHE A 431 5.11 -8.02 2.26
C PHE A 431 4.27 -7.27 3.28
N GLU A 432 3.95 -7.92 4.40
CA GLU A 432 3.26 -7.24 5.51
C GLU A 432 4.18 -6.25 6.27
N PRO A 433 3.60 -5.24 6.94
CA PRO A 433 4.36 -4.34 7.80
C PRO A 433 5.22 -5.08 8.83
N ARG A 434 6.43 -4.55 9.05
CA ARG A 434 7.42 -5.10 9.98
C ARG A 434 7.83 -6.53 9.66
N PHE A 435 7.75 -6.94 8.39
CA PHE A 435 8.12 -8.28 7.90
C PHE A 435 9.39 -8.83 8.55
N LYS A 436 10.51 -8.08 8.48
CA LYS A 436 11.81 -8.51 9.02
C LYS A 436 11.74 -8.81 10.51
N ARG A 437 11.25 -7.85 11.29
CA ARG A 437 11.14 -7.97 12.74
C ARG A 437 10.21 -9.11 13.16
N ARG A 438 9.10 -9.30 12.46
CA ARG A 438 8.15 -10.39 12.73
C ARG A 438 8.76 -11.75 12.38
N MET A 439 9.43 -11.87 11.24
CA MET A 439 10.09 -13.11 10.84
C MET A 439 11.20 -13.50 11.82
N LYS A 440 12.07 -12.55 12.19
CA LYS A 440 13.13 -12.78 13.19
C LYS A 440 12.56 -13.23 14.52
N ALA A 441 11.54 -12.55 15.04
CA ALA A 441 10.93 -12.91 16.32
C ALA A 441 10.38 -14.36 16.32
N ILE A 442 9.75 -14.78 15.21
CA ILE A 442 9.25 -16.16 15.06
C ILE A 442 10.42 -17.15 15.06
N MET A 443 11.48 -16.88 14.30
CA MET A 443 12.67 -17.75 14.24
C MET A 443 13.39 -17.84 15.59
N ASP A 444 13.51 -16.72 16.32
CA ASP A 444 14.09 -16.69 17.67
C ASP A 444 13.27 -17.54 18.65
N ASP A 445 11.94 -17.47 18.60
CA ASP A 445 11.06 -18.24 19.47
C ASP A 445 11.12 -19.74 19.12
N ILE A 446 11.24 -20.10 17.83
CA ILE A 446 11.48 -21.48 17.38
C ILE A 446 12.77 -22.04 17.98
N GLU A 447 13.86 -21.27 17.96
CA GLU A 447 15.14 -21.68 18.53
C GLU A 447 15.05 -21.88 20.05
N LYS A 448 14.43 -20.93 20.77
CA LYS A 448 14.23 -21.02 22.22
C LYS A 448 13.37 -22.22 22.61
N ALA A 449 12.32 -22.50 21.83
CA ALA A 449 11.45 -23.65 22.03
C ALA A 449 12.10 -24.97 21.60
N GLN A 450 13.27 -24.93 20.93
CA GLN A 450 13.95 -26.08 20.33
C GLN A 450 13.00 -26.89 19.43
N LEU A 451 12.11 -26.20 18.72
CA LEU A 451 11.14 -26.81 17.83
C LEU A 451 11.87 -27.37 16.61
N ASP A 452 11.69 -28.66 16.34
CA ASP A 452 12.22 -29.32 15.15
C ASP A 452 11.24 -29.16 13.98
N TRP A 453 11.70 -28.50 12.91
CA TRP A 453 10.90 -28.07 11.76
C TRP A 453 11.63 -28.33 10.43
N ASP A 454 10.85 -28.59 9.38
CA ASP A 454 11.39 -28.78 8.04
C ASP A 454 10.97 -27.65 7.09
N LEU A 455 9.71 -27.22 7.16
CA LEU A 455 9.13 -26.21 6.29
C LEU A 455 8.22 -25.28 7.08
N ILE A 456 8.33 -23.97 6.84
CA ILE A 456 7.42 -22.97 7.42
C ILE A 456 6.88 -22.09 6.30
N TYR A 457 5.58 -22.18 6.02
CA TYR A 457 4.94 -21.25 5.09
C TYR A 457 4.94 -19.83 5.65
N VAL A 458 5.40 -18.89 4.82
CA VAL A 458 5.41 -17.45 5.12
C VAL A 458 4.30 -16.75 4.34
N GLY A 459 4.00 -17.25 3.14
CA GLY A 459 2.80 -16.94 2.36
C GLY A 459 2.27 -18.18 1.67
N ARG A 460 0.96 -18.40 1.76
CA ARG A 460 0.23 -19.52 1.13
C ARG A 460 -1.26 -19.19 1.01
N LYS A 461 -2.00 -20.03 0.30
CA LYS A 461 -3.46 -20.09 0.33
C LYS A 461 -3.90 -21.26 1.19
N ARG A 462 -4.51 -20.95 2.33
CA ARG A 462 -5.13 -21.95 3.20
C ARG A 462 -6.41 -22.48 2.56
N MET A 463 -6.52 -23.80 2.42
CA MET A 463 -7.69 -24.42 1.76
C MET A 463 -8.80 -24.81 2.73
N GLN A 464 -8.47 -25.04 4.00
CA GLN A 464 -9.44 -25.28 5.07
C GLN A 464 -9.53 -24.07 5.98
N VAL A 465 -10.64 -23.35 5.93
CA VAL A 465 -10.85 -22.09 6.71
C VAL A 465 -11.93 -22.18 7.77
N GLN A 466 -12.65 -23.31 7.84
CA GLN A 466 -13.78 -23.47 8.78
C GLN A 466 -13.35 -23.62 10.25
N GLN A 467 -12.12 -24.11 10.48
CA GLN A 467 -11.57 -24.31 11.82
C GLN A 467 -10.21 -23.60 11.88
N PRO A 468 -9.80 -23.00 13.01
CA PRO A 468 -8.44 -22.47 13.16
C PRO A 468 -7.43 -23.62 13.13
N GLU A 469 -6.25 -23.39 12.55
CA GLU A 469 -5.12 -24.31 12.68
C GLU A 469 -4.59 -24.30 14.12
N ARG A 470 -3.94 -25.39 14.50
CA ARG A 470 -3.43 -25.56 15.86
C ARG A 470 -2.19 -24.70 16.06
N ALA A 471 -2.24 -23.79 17.04
CA ALA A 471 -1.07 -23.03 17.47
C ALA A 471 0.03 -23.94 18.02
N VAL A 472 1.28 -23.59 17.75
CA VAL A 472 2.45 -24.26 18.30
C VAL A 472 2.72 -23.74 19.71
N GLU A 473 2.84 -24.64 20.68
CA GLU A 473 3.12 -24.26 22.06
C GLU A 473 4.49 -23.57 22.17
N ASN A 474 4.54 -22.48 22.96
CA ASN A 474 5.75 -21.69 23.23
C ASN A 474 6.36 -20.95 22.03
N VAL A 475 5.72 -20.97 20.85
CA VAL A 475 6.14 -20.18 19.69
C VAL A 475 4.98 -19.28 19.27
N ASN A 476 5.16 -17.97 19.43
CA ASN A 476 4.14 -17.01 19.06
C ASN A 476 4.00 -16.95 17.53
N ASN A 477 2.76 -16.75 17.05
CA ASN A 477 2.48 -16.54 15.63
C ASN A 477 2.90 -17.71 14.70
N LEU A 478 2.89 -18.94 15.21
CA LEU A 478 3.17 -20.15 14.45
C LEU A 478 2.07 -21.19 14.67
N VAL A 479 1.65 -21.85 13.59
CA VAL A 479 0.64 -22.92 13.60
C VAL A 479 1.15 -24.16 12.85
N GLU A 480 0.62 -25.34 13.19
CA GLU A 480 0.77 -26.55 12.37
C GLU A 480 0.10 -26.33 11.01
N ALA A 481 0.83 -26.55 9.90
CA ALA A 481 0.27 -26.32 8.57
C ALA A 481 -0.76 -27.39 8.20
N ASP A 482 -1.87 -26.98 7.60
CA ASP A 482 -2.87 -27.86 6.98
C ASP A 482 -2.80 -27.81 5.44
N TYR A 483 -3.75 -28.43 4.75
CA TYR A 483 -3.85 -28.42 3.29
C TYR A 483 -3.78 -27.00 2.73
N SER A 484 -2.84 -26.78 1.81
CA SER A 484 -2.42 -25.47 1.35
C SER A 484 -2.17 -25.47 -0.15
N TYR A 485 -2.54 -24.38 -0.81
CA TYR A 485 -2.06 -24.04 -2.15
C TYR A 485 -1.08 -22.87 -2.11
N TRP A 486 -0.37 -22.67 -3.23
CA TRP A 486 0.60 -21.60 -3.45
C TRP A 486 1.86 -21.69 -2.56
N THR A 487 3.00 -21.39 -3.17
CA THR A 487 4.31 -21.40 -2.53
C THR A 487 4.95 -20.01 -2.48
N LEU A 488 4.11 -18.96 -2.38
CA LEU A 488 4.47 -17.54 -2.37
C LEU A 488 5.77 -17.26 -1.63
N GLY A 489 5.91 -17.81 -0.43
CA GLY A 489 7.20 -17.95 0.21
C GLY A 489 7.18 -18.90 1.41
N TYR A 490 8.31 -19.54 1.67
CA TYR A 490 8.48 -20.47 2.78
C TYR A 490 9.93 -20.51 3.28
N ALA A 491 10.12 -20.70 4.58
CA ALA A 491 11.41 -21.09 5.12
C ALA A 491 11.57 -22.61 5.00
N LEU A 492 12.81 -23.06 4.73
CA LEU A 492 13.16 -24.47 4.54
C LEU A 492 14.45 -24.80 5.29
N SER A 493 14.45 -25.89 6.05
CA SER A 493 15.65 -26.41 6.69
C SER A 493 16.43 -27.34 5.76
N LEU A 494 17.73 -27.56 6.06
CA LEU A 494 18.55 -28.54 5.34
C LEU A 494 17.91 -29.94 5.37
N GLN A 495 17.35 -30.32 6.51
CA GLN A 495 16.68 -31.61 6.68
C GLN A 495 15.42 -31.68 5.82
N GLY A 496 14.62 -30.62 5.79
CA GLY A 496 13.44 -30.51 4.94
C GLY A 496 13.78 -30.67 3.46
N ALA A 497 14.82 -29.96 2.98
CA ALA A 497 15.29 -30.10 1.61
C ALA A 497 15.69 -31.55 1.27
N ARG A 498 16.42 -32.23 2.16
CA ARG A 498 16.80 -33.65 1.98
C ARG A 498 15.59 -34.58 1.95
N LYS A 499 14.56 -34.34 2.76
CA LYS A 499 13.31 -35.13 2.77
C LYS A 499 12.55 -34.96 1.45
N LEU A 500 12.40 -33.73 0.98
CA LEU A 500 11.71 -33.42 -0.27
C LEU A 500 12.41 -34.07 -1.49
N LEU A 501 13.74 -34.00 -1.55
CA LEU A 501 14.52 -34.61 -2.63
C LEU A 501 14.48 -36.14 -2.61
N ARG A 502 14.48 -36.74 -1.41
CA ARG A 502 14.42 -38.21 -1.24
C ARG A 502 13.12 -38.80 -1.80
N ALA A 503 12.04 -38.02 -1.87
CA ALA A 503 10.75 -38.46 -2.38
C ALA A 503 10.74 -38.83 -3.88
N GLN A 504 11.78 -38.43 -4.63
CA GLN A 504 11.95 -38.69 -6.07
C GLN A 504 10.67 -38.38 -6.88
N PRO A 505 10.23 -37.11 -6.91
CA PRO A 505 8.91 -36.75 -7.42
C PRO A 505 8.76 -36.81 -8.94
N PHE A 506 9.85 -36.88 -9.72
CA PHE A 506 9.78 -36.72 -11.18
C PHE A 506 8.98 -37.82 -11.88
N GLY A 507 9.10 -39.09 -11.47
CA GLY A 507 8.33 -40.19 -12.06
C GLY A 507 6.86 -40.31 -11.59
N LYS A 508 6.39 -39.35 -10.79
CA LYS A 508 5.04 -39.32 -10.18
C LYS A 508 4.67 -37.89 -9.81
N MET A 509 4.81 -37.00 -10.79
CA MET A 509 4.80 -35.57 -10.57
C MET A 509 3.40 -35.05 -10.23
N LEU A 510 3.35 -34.17 -9.23
CA LEU A 510 2.23 -33.32 -8.87
C LEU A 510 2.71 -31.86 -8.95
N PRO A 511 1.80 -30.87 -9.03
CA PRO A 511 2.18 -29.49 -8.76
C PRO A 511 2.88 -29.37 -7.40
N VAL A 512 3.78 -28.41 -7.24
CA VAL A 512 4.57 -28.27 -6.01
C VAL A 512 3.69 -28.09 -4.78
N ASP A 513 2.58 -27.37 -4.92
CA ASP A 513 1.64 -27.08 -3.85
C ASP A 513 0.65 -28.22 -3.56
N GLU A 514 0.55 -29.25 -4.42
CA GLU A 514 -0.08 -30.53 -4.07
C GLU A 514 0.94 -31.51 -3.46
N PHE A 515 2.17 -31.51 -3.97
CA PHE A 515 3.25 -32.37 -3.49
C PHE A 515 3.66 -32.07 -2.04
N LEU A 516 3.80 -30.78 -1.69
CA LEU A 516 4.22 -30.42 -0.33
C LEU A 516 3.22 -30.95 0.73
N PRO A 517 1.90 -30.72 0.66
CA PRO A 517 0.92 -31.32 1.59
C PRO A 517 0.94 -32.84 1.66
N VAL A 518 1.27 -33.52 0.57
CA VAL A 518 1.47 -34.98 0.61
C VAL A 518 2.60 -35.32 1.58
N MET A 519 3.74 -34.65 1.49
CA MET A 519 4.93 -34.96 2.29
C MET A 519 4.75 -34.75 3.81
N PHE A 520 3.73 -33.99 4.24
CA PHE A 520 3.39 -33.79 5.66
C PHE A 520 1.99 -34.33 6.06
N ASN A 521 1.43 -35.27 5.29
CA ASN A 521 0.16 -35.98 5.58
C ASN A 521 -1.07 -35.07 5.75
N LYS A 522 -1.15 -33.98 4.99
CA LYS A 522 -2.32 -33.06 5.00
C LYS A 522 -3.00 -32.96 3.63
N HIS A 523 -2.66 -33.82 2.68
CA HIS A 523 -3.33 -33.85 1.39
C HIS A 523 -4.68 -34.60 1.48
N PRO A 524 -5.78 -34.08 0.91
CA PRO A 524 -7.11 -34.70 1.02
C PRO A 524 -7.27 -35.99 0.22
N ASN A 525 -6.47 -36.18 -0.83
CA ASN A 525 -6.46 -37.41 -1.63
C ASN A 525 -5.46 -38.44 -1.07
N ALA A 526 -5.98 -39.55 -0.53
CA ALA A 526 -5.18 -40.65 0.01
C ALA A 526 -4.43 -41.44 -1.05
N ASP A 527 -4.95 -41.53 -2.27
CA ASP A 527 -4.30 -42.25 -3.37
C ASP A 527 -3.00 -41.57 -3.75
N TYR A 528 -3.00 -40.23 -3.84
CA TYR A 528 -1.78 -39.45 -4.11
C TYR A 528 -0.74 -39.65 -3.00
N MET A 529 -1.18 -39.66 -1.73
CA MET A 529 -0.27 -39.88 -0.60
C MET A 529 0.38 -41.26 -0.64
N ALA A 530 -0.35 -42.31 -1.02
CA ALA A 530 0.15 -43.68 -1.06
C ALA A 530 1.36 -43.88 -1.98
N HIS A 531 1.57 -43.00 -2.96
CA HIS A 531 2.72 -43.05 -3.86
C HIS A 531 4.02 -42.49 -3.26
N PHE A 532 3.97 -41.80 -2.12
CA PHE A 532 5.15 -41.19 -1.49
C PHE A 532 5.38 -41.77 -0.10
N GLU A 533 6.57 -42.32 0.16
CA GLU A 533 7.02 -42.74 1.49
C GLU A 533 8.55 -42.52 1.59
N PRO A 534 9.08 -42.09 2.75
CA PRO A 534 8.37 -41.64 3.95
C PRO A 534 7.76 -40.24 3.79
N ARG A 535 6.58 -40.01 4.39
CA ARG A 535 5.92 -38.68 4.49
C ARG A 535 6.14 -38.06 5.88
N ASP A 536 7.40 -37.74 6.19
CA ASP A 536 7.84 -37.30 7.53
C ASP A 536 8.26 -35.82 7.59
N LEU A 537 7.78 -35.00 6.65
CA LEU A 537 8.04 -33.56 6.64
C LEU A 537 7.25 -32.87 7.76
N ARG A 538 7.92 -32.05 8.57
CA ARG A 538 7.31 -31.23 9.63
C ARG A 538 7.03 -29.83 9.10
N ALA A 539 5.78 -29.57 8.75
CA ALA A 539 5.35 -28.33 8.14
C ALA A 539 4.55 -27.45 9.12
N PHE A 540 4.94 -26.18 9.18
CA PHE A 540 4.27 -25.13 9.95
C PHE A 540 3.91 -23.95 9.04
N SER A 541 3.19 -22.98 9.57
CA SER A 541 2.88 -21.71 8.90
C SER A 541 2.95 -20.59 9.91
N VAL A 542 3.44 -19.43 9.48
CA VAL A 542 3.28 -18.20 10.26
C VAL A 542 1.81 -17.80 10.27
N GLU A 543 1.32 -17.25 11.38
CA GLU A 543 -0.06 -16.80 11.56
C GLU A 543 -0.11 -15.48 12.38
N PRO A 544 -0.60 -14.36 11.83
CA PRO A 544 -1.08 -14.22 10.46
C PRO A 544 0.08 -14.27 9.44
N LEU A 545 -0.25 -14.60 8.19
CA LEU A 545 0.70 -14.63 7.09
C LEU A 545 1.50 -13.33 6.97
N LEU A 546 2.71 -13.45 6.44
CA LEU A 546 3.64 -12.33 6.25
C LEU A 546 3.80 -11.95 4.78
N LEU A 547 3.37 -12.82 3.87
CA LEU A 547 3.41 -12.63 2.43
C LEU A 547 2.04 -12.92 1.82
N TYR A 548 1.66 -12.11 0.85
CA TYR A 548 0.43 -12.23 0.07
C TYR A 548 0.76 -12.06 -1.41
N PRO A 549 -0.06 -12.59 -2.34
CA PRO A 549 0.16 -12.31 -3.75
C PRO A 549 -0.08 -10.82 -4.01
N THR A 550 0.64 -10.26 -4.99
CA THR A 550 0.41 -8.88 -5.46
C THR A 550 -0.99 -8.70 -6.05
N HIS A 551 -1.50 -9.75 -6.72
CA HIS A 551 -2.83 -9.78 -7.30
C HIS A 551 -3.47 -11.14 -7.07
N TYR A 552 -4.72 -11.15 -6.65
CA TYR A 552 -5.51 -12.37 -6.58
C TYR A 552 -6.14 -12.69 -7.94
N THR A 553 -6.48 -13.95 -8.13
CA THR A 553 -7.20 -14.38 -9.33
C THR A 553 -8.46 -13.56 -9.55
N GLY A 554 -8.58 -12.96 -10.74
CA GLY A 554 -9.75 -12.19 -11.16
C GLY A 554 -9.64 -10.70 -10.86
N GLU A 555 -8.59 -10.27 -10.14
CA GLU A 555 -8.26 -8.85 -10.00
C GLU A 555 -7.61 -8.30 -11.28
N PRO A 556 -7.87 -7.04 -11.65
CA PRO A 556 -7.14 -6.38 -12.72
C PRO A 556 -5.62 -6.50 -12.48
N GLY A 557 -4.86 -6.88 -13.51
CA GLY A 557 -3.40 -7.06 -13.38
C GLY A 557 -2.95 -8.48 -13.01
N TYR A 558 -3.87 -9.37 -12.62
CA TYR A 558 -3.55 -10.78 -12.36
C TYR A 558 -3.07 -11.50 -13.63
N PHE A 559 -1.93 -12.21 -13.52
CA PHE A 559 -1.40 -13.05 -14.60
C PHE A 559 -0.62 -14.24 -14.02
N SER A 560 -0.79 -15.43 -14.58
CA SER A 560 -0.09 -16.64 -14.17
C SER A 560 0.70 -17.28 -15.32
N ASP A 561 2.02 -17.34 -15.17
CA ASP A 561 2.91 -18.06 -16.11
C ASP A 561 2.79 -19.58 -15.99
N THR A 562 2.28 -20.10 -14.87
CA THR A 562 2.06 -21.54 -14.69
C THR A 562 0.81 -21.99 -15.43
N GLU A 563 -0.26 -21.18 -15.43
CA GLU A 563 -1.54 -21.53 -16.06
C GLU A 563 -1.59 -21.21 -17.57
N THR A 564 -0.70 -20.35 -18.08
CA THR A 564 -0.70 -19.89 -19.48
C THR A 564 0.43 -20.53 -20.31
N SER A 565 0.43 -21.86 -20.48
CA SER A 565 1.47 -22.59 -21.25
C SER A 565 0.85 -23.67 -22.15
N THR A 566 1.38 -24.88 -22.18
CA THR A 566 0.76 -26.04 -22.85
C THR A 566 0.58 -27.17 -21.84
N ILE A 567 -0.24 -28.17 -22.17
CA ILE A 567 -0.30 -29.39 -21.34
C ILE A 567 1.02 -30.17 -21.45
N TRP A 568 1.29 -31.02 -20.46
CA TRP A 568 2.59 -31.69 -20.30
C TRP A 568 2.96 -32.62 -21.46
N ASP A 569 1.99 -33.33 -22.03
CA ASP A 569 2.16 -34.38 -23.04
C ASP A 569 1.83 -33.94 -24.48
N ASP A 570 1.32 -32.73 -24.67
CA ASP A 570 0.95 -32.20 -25.98
C ASP A 570 1.28 -30.70 -26.10
N GLU A 571 2.23 -30.38 -26.98
CA GLU A 571 2.68 -29.01 -27.27
C GLU A 571 1.65 -28.22 -28.11
N ALA A 572 0.73 -28.91 -28.80
CA ALA A 572 -0.30 -28.26 -29.61
C ALA A 572 -1.48 -27.72 -28.77
N VAL A 573 -1.65 -28.21 -27.54
CA VAL A 573 -2.74 -27.81 -26.66
C VAL A 573 -2.27 -26.70 -25.72
N SER A 574 -2.42 -25.46 -26.19
CA SER A 574 -2.19 -24.27 -25.37
C SER A 574 -3.26 -24.14 -24.28
N THR A 575 -2.84 -23.76 -23.09
CA THR A 575 -3.73 -23.31 -22.03
C THR A 575 -3.70 -21.78 -22.00
N ASP A 576 -4.85 -21.16 -22.26
CA ASP A 576 -5.04 -19.72 -22.07
C ASP A 576 -6.27 -19.53 -21.17
N TRP A 577 -6.04 -19.75 -19.88
CA TRP A 577 -7.08 -19.55 -18.88
C TRP A 577 -7.04 -18.12 -18.35
N ASP A 578 -7.38 -17.18 -19.22
CA ASP A 578 -7.88 -15.89 -18.79
C ASP A 578 -9.30 -16.14 -18.21
N ARG A 579 -9.40 -16.26 -16.88
CA ARG A 579 -10.60 -16.75 -16.15
C ARG A 579 -11.83 -15.84 -16.24
N GLN A 580 -11.97 -15.03 -17.30
CA GLN A 580 -13.16 -14.21 -17.56
C GLN A 580 -14.38 -15.03 -18.02
N HIS A 581 -14.21 -16.26 -18.54
CA HIS A 581 -15.32 -17.03 -19.12
C HIS A 581 -15.61 -18.42 -18.49
N ALA A 582 -14.92 -18.82 -17.42
CA ALA A 582 -15.29 -20.05 -16.69
C ALA A 582 -16.36 -19.78 -15.63
N ARG A 583 -17.32 -20.71 -15.49
CA ARG A 583 -18.23 -20.85 -14.33
C ARG A 583 -17.54 -20.83 -12.94
N LYS A 584 -16.20 -20.83 -12.89
CA LYS A 584 -15.31 -20.60 -11.73
C LYS A 584 -15.66 -19.36 -10.90
N THR A 585 -16.10 -18.25 -11.52
CA THR A 585 -16.23 -16.94 -10.83
C THR A 585 -17.27 -16.94 -9.72
N ARG A 586 -18.34 -17.73 -9.80
CA ARG A 586 -19.38 -17.77 -8.75
C ARG A 586 -18.98 -18.59 -7.52
N GLN A 587 -18.21 -19.67 -7.70
CA GLN A 587 -17.77 -20.52 -6.60
C GLN A 587 -16.51 -19.92 -5.94
N GLN A 588 -15.57 -19.38 -6.72
CA GLN A 588 -14.44 -18.61 -6.20
C GLN A 588 -14.85 -17.26 -5.62
N GLY A 589 -15.86 -16.57 -6.16
CA GLY A 589 -16.40 -15.33 -5.58
C GLY A 589 -17.12 -15.54 -4.25
N ARG A 590 -17.77 -16.70 -4.04
CA ARG A 590 -18.31 -17.10 -2.73
C ARG A 590 -17.21 -17.53 -1.75
N ILE A 591 -16.12 -18.12 -2.24
CA ILE A 591 -14.95 -18.49 -1.42
C ILE A 591 -14.08 -17.25 -1.11
N GLN A 592 -14.05 -16.22 -1.97
CA GLN A 592 -13.34 -14.95 -1.76
C GLN A 592 -13.74 -14.27 -0.44
N GLN A 593 -15.03 -14.32 -0.07
CA GLN A 593 -15.50 -13.76 1.20
C GLN A 593 -15.12 -14.61 2.43
N VAL A 594 -14.78 -15.89 2.25
CA VAL A 594 -14.53 -16.85 3.34
C VAL A 594 -13.04 -17.20 3.48
N ALA A 595 -12.25 -17.04 2.42
CA ALA A 595 -10.82 -17.36 2.33
C ALA A 595 -9.92 -16.13 2.18
N GLN A 596 -10.46 -14.92 2.37
CA GLN A 596 -9.63 -13.84 2.89
C GLN A 596 -9.21 -14.29 4.29
N ASN A 597 -7.94 -14.69 4.46
CA ASN A 597 -7.32 -14.69 5.77
C ASN A 597 -7.52 -13.27 6.29
N THR A 598 -8.49 -13.09 7.20
CA THR A 598 -9.03 -11.79 7.54
C THR A 598 -7.88 -10.93 8.07
N VAL A 599 -7.52 -9.90 7.31
CA VAL A 599 -6.51 -8.89 7.68
C VAL A 599 -6.92 -8.15 8.97
N THR A 600 -8.17 -8.31 9.41
CA THR A 600 -8.64 -7.87 10.71
C THR A 600 -8.23 -8.87 11.79
N GLY A 601 -6.94 -8.90 12.10
CA GLY A 601 -6.56 -9.12 13.50
C GLY A 601 -7.20 -7.97 14.30
N GLU A 602 -8.41 -8.19 14.81
CA GLU A 602 -8.96 -7.38 15.88
C GLU A 602 -7.96 -7.47 17.03
N THR A 603 -7.08 -6.48 17.08
CA THR A 603 -6.39 -6.18 18.33
C THR A 603 -7.52 -5.80 19.28
N PRO A 604 -7.71 -6.47 20.43
CA PRO A 604 -8.74 -6.06 21.38
C PRO A 604 -8.55 -4.58 21.68
N PRO A 605 -9.64 -3.79 21.81
CA PRO A 605 -9.53 -2.35 21.97
C PRO A 605 -8.60 -2.06 23.15
N PRO A 606 -7.43 -1.43 22.93
CA PRO A 606 -6.63 -0.98 24.04
C PRO A 606 -7.47 0.02 24.81
N ALA A 607 -7.68 -0.27 26.09
CA ALA A 607 -8.44 0.56 27.01
C ALA A 607 -8.15 2.05 26.78
N ALA A 608 -9.19 2.78 26.37
CA ALA A 608 -9.29 4.23 26.25
C ALA A 608 -7.95 5.00 26.15
N ARG A 609 -7.46 5.19 24.91
CA ARG A 609 -6.68 6.38 24.49
C ARG A 609 -6.63 6.40 22.96
N ALA A 610 -7.29 7.41 22.41
CA ALA A 610 -7.71 7.49 21.03
C ALA A 610 -6.57 7.81 20.03
N SER A 611 -6.71 7.30 18.81
CA SER A 611 -5.86 7.62 17.66
C SER A 611 -6.39 8.88 16.93
N ARG A 612 -5.52 9.56 16.15
CA ARG A 612 -5.77 10.86 15.47
C ARG A 612 -7.06 10.90 14.62
N ASP A 613 -7.51 9.75 14.12
CA ASP A 613 -8.64 9.64 13.19
C ASP A 613 -9.83 8.85 13.76
N GLU A 614 -9.76 8.48 15.04
CA GLU A 614 -10.84 7.83 15.78
C GLU A 614 -11.41 8.71 16.90
N LEU A 615 -11.04 9.99 16.91
CA LEU A 615 -11.64 11.02 17.76
C LEU A 615 -12.82 11.69 17.07
#